data_AF-A0AAD8ETC5-F1
#
_entry.id   AF-A0AAD8ETC5-F1
#
_cell.length_a   1.000
_cell.length_b   1.000
_cell.length_c   1.000
_cell.angle_alpha   90.00
_cell.angle_beta   90.00
_cell.angle_gamma   90.00
#
_symmetry.space_group_name_H-M   'P 1'
#
loop_
_entity.id
_entity.type
_entity.pdbx_description
1 polymer ?
#
loop_
_entity_poly.entity_id
_entity_poly.type
_entity_poly.pdbx_seq_one_letter_code
_entity_poly.pdbx_strand_id
1 'polypeptide(L)'
;MFAAMALDVKLATADDLLSANFGELDVDDLFKAAIFKIDSAFMREMKASGFPNLGMEELVKARIFKIDAEFLRELNANGLGTEDFEDVVKCVFSRSRPEFINGVRAEGFTKLDIEDLVKMKIFNIDAEFIRKARAEGVPMDVEKLVQKRIGVWGK
;
A
#
# COMPACT_ATOMS: atom_id res chain seq x y z
N MET A 1 3.76 -34.73 16.18
CA MET A 1 4.71 -33.60 16.18
C MET A 1 4.09 -32.29 15.67
N PHE A 2 3.40 -32.28 14.52
CA PHE A 2 2.75 -31.06 14.00
C PHE A 2 1.72 -30.40 14.94
N ALA A 3 0.92 -31.18 15.67
CA ALA A 3 -0.09 -30.64 16.58
C ALA A 3 0.50 -29.89 17.80
N ALA A 4 1.64 -30.37 18.33
CA ALA A 4 2.30 -29.73 19.48
C ALA A 4 2.98 -28.42 19.07
N MET A 5 3.63 -28.39 17.89
CA MET A 5 4.25 -27.18 17.35
C MET A 5 3.22 -26.10 17.01
N ALA A 6 2.05 -26.51 16.47
CA ALA A 6 0.96 -25.57 16.22
C ALA A 6 0.35 -25.02 17.52
N LEU A 7 0.33 -25.79 18.61
CA LEU A 7 -0.13 -25.31 19.92
C LEU A 7 0.86 -24.33 20.56
N ASP A 8 2.15 -24.62 20.47
CA ASP A 8 3.22 -23.81 21.08
C ASP A 8 3.34 -22.45 20.40
N VAL A 9 3.27 -22.42 19.05
CA VAL A 9 3.22 -21.18 18.27
C VAL A 9 1.98 -20.36 18.61
N LYS A 10 0.81 -20.99 18.82
CA LYS A 10 -0.40 -20.28 19.22
C LYS A 10 -0.27 -19.63 20.60
N LEU A 11 0.31 -20.34 21.58
CA LEU A 11 0.46 -19.83 22.95
C LEU A 11 1.42 -18.65 23.01
N ALA A 12 2.59 -18.77 22.36
CA ALA A 12 3.56 -17.66 22.32
C ALA A 12 3.03 -16.44 21.57
N THR A 13 2.25 -16.64 20.50
CA THR A 13 1.61 -15.54 19.76
C THR A 13 0.49 -14.90 20.59
N ALA A 14 -0.34 -15.70 21.27
CA ALA A 14 -1.39 -15.19 22.14
C ALA A 14 -0.82 -14.35 23.29
N ASP A 15 0.21 -14.84 23.99
CA ASP A 15 0.84 -14.11 25.10
C ASP A 15 1.45 -12.77 24.63
N ASP A 16 2.14 -12.76 23.48
CA ASP A 16 2.71 -11.55 22.89
C ASP A 16 1.62 -10.52 22.51
N LEU A 17 0.57 -10.94 21.80
CA LEU A 17 -0.50 -10.05 21.37
C LEU A 17 -1.36 -9.53 22.54
N LEU A 18 -1.63 -10.37 23.55
CA LEU A 18 -2.31 -9.96 24.77
C LEU A 18 -1.49 -8.93 25.55
N SER A 19 -0.17 -9.12 25.64
CA SER A 19 0.74 -8.15 26.27
C SER A 19 0.74 -6.79 25.55
N ALA A 20 0.39 -6.77 24.27
CA ALA A 20 0.30 -5.57 23.44
C ALA A 20 -1.04 -4.83 23.56
N ASN A 21 -1.98 -5.34 24.37
CA ASN A 21 -3.31 -4.76 24.59
C ASN A 21 -4.14 -4.61 23.30
N PHE A 22 -4.07 -5.63 22.43
CA PHE A 22 -4.72 -5.60 21.11
C PHE A 22 -6.24 -5.88 21.15
N GLY A 23 -6.83 -5.97 22.34
CA GLY A 23 -8.26 -6.24 22.53
C GLY A 23 -8.58 -7.72 22.58
N GLU A 24 -9.86 -8.05 22.41
CA GLU A 24 -10.32 -9.43 22.39
C GLU A 24 -9.95 -10.08 21.05
N LEU A 25 -9.09 -11.10 21.12
CA LEU A 25 -8.68 -11.92 19.99
C LEU A 25 -9.38 -13.26 20.06
N ASP A 26 -9.97 -13.70 18.94
CA ASP A 26 -10.48 -15.06 18.82
C ASP A 26 -9.41 -16.03 18.31
N VAL A 27 -9.77 -17.32 18.23
CA VAL A 27 -8.86 -18.37 17.80
C VAL A 27 -8.41 -18.18 16.35
N ASP A 28 -9.28 -17.65 15.49
CA ASP A 28 -9.00 -17.45 14.07
C ASP A 28 -8.01 -16.30 13.88
N ASP A 29 -8.11 -15.24 14.67
CA ASP A 29 -7.16 -14.13 14.67
C ASP A 29 -5.77 -14.56 15.15
N LEU A 30 -5.69 -15.43 16.17
CA LEU A 30 -4.42 -16.02 16.60
C LEU A 30 -3.79 -16.88 15.48
N PHE A 31 -4.61 -17.60 14.72
CA PHE A 31 -4.14 -18.34 13.54
C PHE A 31 -3.63 -17.41 12.44
N LYS A 32 -4.37 -16.35 12.10
CA LYS A 32 -3.93 -15.34 11.13
C LYS A 32 -2.61 -14.72 11.56
N ALA A 33 -2.48 -14.35 12.83
CA ALA A 33 -1.26 -13.77 13.36
C ALA A 33 -0.07 -14.71 13.24
N ALA A 34 -0.23 -15.99 13.58
CA ALA A 34 0.82 -16.99 13.42
C ALA A 34 1.23 -17.21 11.95
N ILE A 35 0.27 -17.27 11.03
CA ILE A 35 0.52 -17.51 9.60
C ILE A 35 1.19 -16.30 8.94
N PHE A 36 0.66 -15.11 9.19
CA PHE A 36 1.13 -13.85 8.58
C PHE A 36 2.23 -13.16 9.40
N LYS A 37 2.69 -13.79 10.49
CA LYS A 37 3.72 -13.27 11.40
C LYS A 37 3.37 -11.87 11.92
N ILE A 38 2.15 -11.71 12.41
CA ILE A 38 1.70 -10.48 13.06
C ILE A 38 2.03 -10.63 14.53
N ASP A 39 2.93 -9.78 15.03
CA ASP A 39 3.40 -9.75 16.40
C ASP A 39 3.26 -8.34 16.98
N SER A 40 3.46 -8.21 18.28
CA SER A 40 3.40 -6.95 19.01
C SER A 40 4.38 -5.91 18.48
N ALA A 41 5.52 -6.34 17.93
CA ALA A 41 6.51 -5.44 17.36
C ALA A 41 5.97 -4.77 16.09
N PHE A 42 5.40 -5.54 15.17
CA PHE A 42 4.80 -5.01 13.97
C PHE A 42 3.60 -4.10 14.25
N MET A 43 2.76 -4.47 15.20
CA MET A 43 1.63 -3.63 15.58
C MET A 43 2.09 -2.28 16.14
N ARG A 44 3.13 -2.29 16.99
CA ARG A 44 3.76 -1.05 17.48
C ARG A 44 4.36 -0.23 16.34
N GLU A 45 4.98 -0.89 15.37
CA GLU A 45 5.51 -0.25 14.17
C GLU A 45 4.41 0.45 13.37
N MET A 46 3.32 -0.24 13.02
CA MET A 46 2.19 0.34 12.29
C MET A 46 1.55 1.52 13.04
N LYS A 47 1.41 1.38 14.36
CA LYS A 47 0.95 2.45 15.24
C LYS A 47 1.88 3.66 15.22
N ALA A 48 3.19 3.45 15.30
CA ALA A 48 4.19 4.51 15.21
C ALA A 48 4.23 5.16 13.82
N SER A 49 3.83 4.44 12.78
CA SER A 49 3.70 4.94 11.41
C SER A 49 2.37 5.67 11.12
N GLY A 50 1.54 5.91 12.14
CA GLY A 50 0.32 6.71 12.01
C GLY A 50 -0.98 5.91 11.91
N PHE A 51 -0.93 4.58 12.03
CA PHE A 51 -2.11 3.72 11.98
C PHE A 51 -2.34 3.01 13.33
N PRO A 52 -2.80 3.73 14.37
CA PRO A 52 -2.86 3.21 15.75
C PRO A 52 -3.96 2.17 16.00
N ASN A 53 -4.95 2.08 15.10
CA ASN A 53 -6.20 1.35 15.32
C ASN A 53 -6.47 0.30 14.23
N LEU A 54 -5.42 -0.25 13.61
CA LEU A 54 -5.60 -1.30 12.60
C LEU A 54 -6.17 -2.56 13.25
N GLY A 55 -7.21 -3.12 12.65
CA GLY A 55 -7.75 -4.44 12.99
C GLY A 55 -6.91 -5.58 12.43
N MET A 56 -7.19 -6.82 12.86
CA MET A 56 -6.46 -8.01 12.42
C MET A 56 -6.48 -8.16 10.89
N GLU A 57 -7.62 -7.95 10.24
CA GLU A 57 -7.74 -8.03 8.77
C GLU A 57 -6.84 -7.00 8.05
N GLU A 58 -6.72 -5.80 8.58
CA GLU A 58 -5.87 -4.75 8.02
C GLU A 58 -4.38 -5.07 8.22
N LEU A 59 -4.00 -5.64 9.36
CA LEU A 59 -2.64 -6.12 9.61
C LEU A 59 -2.26 -7.29 8.71
N VAL A 60 -3.21 -8.20 8.44
CA VAL A 60 -3.04 -9.29 7.46
C VAL A 60 -2.84 -8.70 6.06
N LYS A 61 -3.68 -7.75 5.64
CA LYS A 61 -3.50 -7.03 4.37
C LYS A 61 -2.11 -6.38 4.30
N ALA A 62 -1.68 -5.70 5.37
CA ALA A 62 -0.37 -5.06 5.42
C ALA A 62 0.75 -6.06 5.16
N ARG A 63 0.69 -7.24 5.79
CA ARG A 63 1.66 -8.33 5.59
C ARG A 63 1.65 -8.87 4.16
N ILE A 64 0.47 -9.16 3.61
CA ILE A 64 0.31 -9.69 2.25
C ILE A 64 0.86 -8.71 1.22
N PHE A 65 0.57 -7.42 1.40
CA PHE A 65 0.94 -6.35 0.48
C PHE A 65 2.31 -5.72 0.78
N LYS A 66 3.02 -6.20 1.81
CA LYS A 66 4.32 -5.67 2.26
C LYS A 66 4.27 -4.16 2.58
N ILE A 67 3.20 -3.75 3.24
CA ILE A 67 3.06 -2.42 3.83
C ILE A 67 3.77 -2.47 5.19
N ASP A 68 4.94 -1.85 5.26
CA ASP A 68 5.76 -1.70 6.46
C ASP A 68 6.07 -0.22 6.72
N ALA A 69 6.79 0.09 7.80
CA ALA A 69 7.11 1.49 8.10
C ALA A 69 8.00 2.15 7.04
N GLU A 70 8.78 1.38 6.27
CA GLU A 70 9.59 1.94 5.19
C GLU A 70 8.70 2.43 4.05
N PHE A 71 7.79 1.59 3.58
CA PHE A 71 6.80 1.96 2.57
C PHE A 71 5.97 3.17 3.01
N LEU A 72 5.50 3.19 4.26
CA LEU A 72 4.74 4.31 4.81
C LEU A 72 5.56 5.60 4.90
N ARG A 73 6.84 5.52 5.27
CA ARG A 73 7.75 6.68 5.26
C ARG A 73 7.96 7.21 3.85
N GLU A 74 8.13 6.34 2.87
CA GLU A 74 8.28 6.73 1.46
C GLU A 74 7.04 7.43 0.92
N LEU A 75 5.84 6.92 1.21
CA LEU A 75 4.58 7.58 0.83
C LEU A 75 4.51 9.00 1.41
N ASN A 76 4.80 9.15 2.72
CA ASN A 76 4.82 10.44 3.39
C ASN A 76 5.87 11.39 2.80
N ALA A 77 7.09 10.91 2.54
CA ALA A 77 8.16 11.70 1.92
C ALA A 77 7.79 12.16 0.50
N ASN A 78 6.97 11.37 -0.20
CA ASN A 78 6.41 11.73 -1.48
C ASN A 78 5.13 12.57 -1.35
N GLY A 79 4.68 13.02 -0.18
CA GLY A 79 3.44 13.81 -0.06
C GLY A 79 2.17 13.03 -0.41
N LEU A 80 2.23 11.70 -0.38
CA LEU A 80 1.11 10.77 -0.54
C LEU A 80 0.73 10.11 0.80
N GLY A 81 1.13 10.73 1.91
CA GLY A 81 0.73 10.33 3.24
C GLY A 81 -0.78 10.43 3.40
N THR A 82 -1.37 9.44 4.06
CA THR A 82 -2.81 9.37 4.35
C THR A 82 -3.01 8.71 5.71
N GLU A 83 -4.09 9.08 6.38
CA GLU A 83 -4.54 8.44 7.63
C GLU A 83 -5.50 7.26 7.35
N ASP A 84 -5.99 7.14 6.10
CA ASP A 84 -6.83 6.03 5.67
C ASP A 84 -5.96 4.86 5.18
N PHE A 85 -6.03 3.72 5.89
CA PHE A 85 -5.24 2.55 5.57
C PHE A 85 -5.65 1.91 4.23
N GLU A 86 -6.92 1.99 3.83
CA GLU A 86 -7.37 1.41 2.56
C GLU A 86 -6.77 2.19 1.37
N ASP A 87 -6.53 3.49 1.53
CA ASP A 87 -5.81 4.30 0.54
C ASP A 87 -4.33 3.90 0.43
N VAL A 88 -3.67 3.55 1.54
CA VAL A 88 -2.33 2.94 1.50
C VAL A 88 -2.33 1.63 0.72
N VAL A 89 -3.34 0.78 0.95
CA VAL A 89 -3.48 -0.49 0.23
C VAL A 89 -3.64 -0.24 -1.28
N LYS A 90 -4.45 0.74 -1.69
CA LYS A 90 -4.61 1.13 -3.11
C LYS A 90 -3.26 1.53 -3.75
N CYS A 91 -2.39 2.22 -3.01
CA CYS A 91 -1.04 2.58 -3.48
C CYS A 91 -0.14 1.37 -3.79
N VAL A 92 -0.35 0.24 -3.12
CA VAL A 92 0.40 -0.99 -3.42
C VAL A 92 -0.03 -1.58 -4.77
N PHE A 93 -1.34 -1.65 -5.01
CA PHE A 93 -1.89 -2.20 -6.25
C PHE A 93 -1.54 -1.35 -7.47
N SER A 94 -1.44 -0.04 -7.31
CA SER A 94 -0.95 0.83 -8.36
C SER A 94 0.55 0.70 -8.63
N ARG A 95 1.28 -0.24 -7.97
CA ARG A 95 2.74 -0.39 -8.10
C ARG A 95 3.41 1.00 -8.19
N SER A 96 2.90 1.94 -7.41
CA SER A 96 3.38 3.32 -7.33
C SER A 96 4.63 3.31 -6.47
N ARG A 97 5.60 2.52 -6.93
CA ARG A 97 6.91 2.51 -6.30
C ARG A 97 7.48 3.92 -6.42
N PRO A 98 8.35 4.33 -5.49
CA PRO A 98 9.03 5.62 -5.57
C PRO A 98 9.58 5.91 -6.96
N GLU A 99 10.08 4.91 -7.70
CA GLU A 99 10.59 5.12 -9.06
C GLU A 99 9.51 5.53 -10.06
N PHE A 100 8.30 4.98 -9.96
CA PHE A 100 7.18 5.40 -10.81
C PHE A 100 6.74 6.81 -10.48
N ILE A 101 6.55 7.11 -9.18
CA ILE A 101 6.13 8.44 -8.72
C ILE A 101 7.19 9.48 -9.13
N ASN A 102 8.47 9.20 -8.87
CA ASN A 102 9.58 10.06 -9.26
C ASN A 102 9.68 10.23 -10.78
N GLY A 103 9.48 9.16 -11.55
CA GLY A 103 9.48 9.22 -13.00
C GLY A 103 8.36 10.11 -13.54
N VAL A 104 7.14 9.96 -13.02
CA VAL A 104 5.98 10.78 -13.41
C VAL A 104 6.16 12.24 -12.98
N ARG A 105 6.70 12.48 -11.77
CA ARG A 105 7.04 13.82 -11.27
C ARG A 105 8.12 14.51 -12.09
N ALA A 106 9.14 13.77 -12.55
CA ALA A 106 10.18 14.29 -13.42
C ALA A 106 9.61 14.78 -14.77
N GLU A 107 8.47 14.24 -15.20
CA GLU A 107 7.72 14.71 -16.37
C GLU A 107 6.77 15.88 -16.05
N GLY A 108 6.82 16.45 -14.83
CA GLY A 108 6.09 17.66 -14.44
C GLY A 108 4.76 17.42 -13.71
N PHE A 109 4.34 16.16 -13.52
CA PHE A 109 3.13 15.81 -12.77
C PHE A 109 3.40 15.81 -11.25
N THR A 110 3.48 17.01 -10.68
CA THR A 110 3.85 17.21 -9.26
C THR A 110 2.66 17.29 -8.31
N LYS A 111 1.45 17.56 -8.83
CA LYS A 111 0.20 17.67 -8.07
C LYS A 111 -0.74 16.52 -8.41
N LEU A 112 -0.31 15.29 -8.14
CA LEU A 112 -1.13 14.10 -8.32
C LEU A 112 -1.63 13.63 -6.95
N ASP A 113 -2.91 13.28 -6.89
CA ASP A 113 -3.45 12.52 -5.77
C ASP A 113 -3.24 11.01 -5.99
N ILE A 114 -3.69 10.22 -5.01
CA ILE A 114 -3.57 8.76 -5.05
C ILE A 114 -4.41 8.18 -6.20
N GLU A 115 -5.61 8.70 -6.44
CA GLU A 115 -6.51 8.20 -7.48
C GLU A 115 -5.90 8.38 -8.87
N ASP A 116 -5.26 9.52 -9.13
CA ASP A 116 -4.56 9.79 -10.38
C ASP A 116 -3.39 8.83 -10.59
N LEU A 117 -2.57 8.59 -9.56
CA LEU A 117 -1.44 7.65 -9.64
C LEU A 117 -1.92 6.22 -9.89
N VAL A 118 -3.00 5.82 -9.22
CA VAL A 118 -3.66 4.52 -9.44
C VAL A 118 -4.16 4.40 -10.87
N LYS A 119 -4.88 5.42 -11.36
CA LYS A 119 -5.41 5.47 -12.72
C LYS A 119 -4.28 5.37 -13.75
N MET A 120 -3.23 6.17 -13.60
CA MET A 120 -2.07 6.14 -14.48
C MET A 120 -1.44 4.75 -14.52
N LYS A 121 -1.36 4.04 -13.40
CA LYS A 121 -0.83 2.67 -13.42
C LYS A 121 -1.74 1.67 -14.12
N ILE A 122 -3.04 1.71 -13.84
CA ILE A 122 -4.02 0.80 -14.46
C ILE A 122 -3.92 0.87 -15.98
N PHE A 123 -3.76 2.08 -16.52
CA PHE A 123 -3.57 2.32 -17.96
C PHE A 123 -2.09 2.24 -18.41
N ASN A 124 -1.18 1.86 -17.52
CA ASN A 124 0.26 1.73 -17.77
C ASN A 124 0.90 3.01 -18.35
N ILE A 125 0.44 4.18 -17.90
CA ILE A 125 0.93 5.52 -18.22
C ILE A 125 2.16 5.80 -17.35
N ASP A 126 3.34 5.56 -17.91
CA ASP A 126 4.64 5.81 -17.28
C ASP A 126 5.35 7.02 -17.92
N ALA A 127 6.54 7.34 -17.43
CA ALA A 127 7.34 8.46 -17.93
C ALA A 127 7.64 8.35 -19.44
N GLU A 128 7.86 7.13 -19.95
CA GLU A 128 8.11 6.92 -21.37
C GLU A 128 6.88 7.27 -22.22
N PHE A 129 5.71 6.80 -21.81
CA PHE A 129 4.48 7.14 -22.49
C PHE A 129 4.16 8.63 -22.40
N ILE A 130 4.38 9.27 -21.24
CA ILE A 130 4.18 10.70 -21.06
C ILE A 130 5.04 11.49 -22.06
N ARG A 131 6.33 11.14 -22.21
CA ARG A 131 7.22 11.77 -23.20
C ARG A 131 6.70 11.62 -24.62
N LYS A 132 6.26 10.41 -24.98
CA LYS A 132 5.70 10.15 -26.32
C LYS A 132 4.42 10.95 -26.56
N ALA A 133 3.49 10.94 -25.61
CA ALA A 133 2.23 11.69 -25.70
C ALA A 133 2.48 13.20 -25.82
N ARG A 134 3.47 13.73 -25.09
CA ARG A 134 3.89 15.13 -25.20
C ARG A 134 4.45 15.46 -26.58
N ALA A 135 5.29 14.60 -27.15
CA ALA A 135 5.82 14.79 -28.50
C ALA A 135 4.72 14.77 -29.58
N GLU A 136 3.63 14.05 -29.32
CA GLU A 136 2.43 14.00 -30.17
C GLU A 136 1.43 15.14 -29.90
N GLY A 137 1.75 16.09 -29.01
CA GLY A 137 0.91 17.25 -28.70
C GLY A 137 -0.31 16.96 -27.82
N VAL A 138 -0.33 15.82 -27.14
CA VAL A 138 -1.39 15.50 -26.17
C VAL A 138 -1.26 16.43 -24.95
N PRO A 139 -2.35 17.02 -24.43
CA PRO A 139 -2.31 17.80 -23.19
C PRO A 139 -1.81 16.95 -22.01
N MET A 140 -0.95 17.54 -21.18
CA MET A 140 -0.37 16.90 -19.99
C MET A 140 -1.35 16.93 -18.81
N ASP A 141 -2.45 16.22 -19.01
CA ASP A 141 -3.54 16.00 -18.05
C ASP A 141 -3.79 14.49 -17.95
N VAL A 142 -4.01 13.98 -16.74
CA VAL A 142 -4.12 12.53 -16.49
C VAL A 142 -5.25 11.92 -17.32
N GLU A 143 -6.41 12.57 -17.36
CA GLU A 143 -7.58 12.08 -18.08
C GLU A 143 -7.32 12.06 -19.60
N LYS A 144 -6.62 13.08 -20.12
CA LYS A 144 -6.23 13.16 -21.54
C LYS A 144 -5.22 12.08 -21.92
N LEU A 145 -4.27 11.78 -21.04
CA LEU A 145 -3.32 10.68 -21.23
C LEU A 145 -4.00 9.31 -21.21
N VAL A 146 -5.01 9.13 -20.35
CA VAL A 146 -5.85 7.92 -20.34
C VAL A 146 -6.64 7.79 -21.63
N GLN A 147 -7.29 8.86 -22.08
CA GLN A 147 -8.01 8.88 -23.36
C GLN A 147 -7.10 8.50 -24.54
N LYS A 148 -5.86 8.99 -24.54
CA LYS A 148 -4.85 8.62 -25.54
C LYS A 148 -4.49 7.15 -25.47
N ARG A 149 -4.30 6.61 -24.26
CA ARG A 149 -3.91 5.22 -24.05
C ARG A 149 -5.00 4.23 -24.49
N ILE A 150 -6.26 4.54 -24.22
CA ILE A 150 -7.40 3.66 -24.58
C ILE A 150 -7.91 3.91 -26.01
N GLY A 151 -7.29 4.82 -26.77
CA GLY A 151 -7.59 5.04 -28.19
C GLY A 151 -8.84 5.86 -28.50
N VAL A 152 -9.34 6.65 -27.53
CA VAL A 152 -10.49 7.55 -27.72
C VAL A 152 -10.09 9.02 -27.91
N TRP A 153 -8.78 9.31 -27.90
CA TRP A 153 -8.23 10.64 -28.11
C TRP A 153 -8.36 11.12 -29.56
N GLY A 154 -8.86 12.36 -29.75
CA GLY A 154 -8.95 13.00 -31.07
C GLY A 154 -10.13 12.56 -31.94
N LYS A 155 -11.09 11.85 -31.36
CA LYS A 155 -12.44 11.68 -31.92
C LYS A 155 -13.36 12.80 -31.47
#